data_AF-A0A7K9FK82-F1
#
_entry.id   AF-A0A7K9FK82-F1
#
_cell.length_a   1.000
_cell.length_b   1.000
_cell.length_c   1.000
_cell.angle_alpha   90.00
_cell.angle_beta   90.00
_cell.angle_gamma   90.00
#
_symmetry.space_group_name_H-M   'P 1'
#
loop_
_entity.id
_entity.type
_entity.pdbx_description
1 polymer ?
#
loop_
_entity_poly.entity_id
_entity_poly.type
_entity_poly.pdbx_seq_one_letter_code
_entity_poly.pdbx_strand_id
1 'polypeptide(L)'
;VAGCGWLLSLGVSFVSLVLFMVYLGGMLVFFVYSVSLAADPFPEAWGDWQVVGYGVGLVLVLGAGMVVGGFVECWGPGVNTVDSGGMFSVRLDFSGVAMFYSWGVGMFLVAGWGLLLTLFVVLELVRGLSRGAIRAV
;
A
#
# COMPACT_ATOMS: atom_id res chain seq x y z
N VAL A 1 3.48 -2.75 -6.73
CA VAL A 1 3.47 -4.01 -7.51
C VAL A 1 4.54 -4.98 -7.05
N ALA A 2 5.81 -4.58 -6.90
CA ALA A 2 6.89 -5.49 -6.45
C ALA A 2 6.58 -6.20 -5.11
N GLY A 3 6.07 -5.49 -4.09
CA GLY A 3 5.65 -6.09 -2.82
C GLY A 3 4.51 -7.10 -2.96
N CYS A 4 3.50 -6.81 -3.80
CA CYS A 4 2.43 -7.75 -4.12
C CYS A 4 2.98 -9.00 -4.83
N GLY A 5 3.96 -8.84 -5.73
CA GLY A 5 4.65 -9.95 -6.39
C GLY A 5 5.44 -10.83 -5.41
N TRP A 6 6.08 -10.23 -4.41
CA TRP A 6 6.75 -10.97 -3.34
C TRP A 6 5.76 -11.79 -2.50
N LEU A 7 4.63 -11.19 -2.13
CA LEU A 7 3.55 -11.89 -1.40
C LEU A 7 2.96 -13.06 -2.21
N LEU A 8 2.84 -12.91 -3.54
CA LEU A 8 2.45 -14.01 -4.43
C LEU A 8 3.49 -15.14 -4.40
N SER A 9 4.78 -14.81 -4.35
CA SER A 9 5.86 -15.80 -4.25
C SER A 9 5.87 -16.55 -2.91
N LEU A 10 5.34 -15.95 -1.84
CA LEU A 10 5.14 -16.57 -0.53
C LEU A 10 3.83 -17.38 -0.44
N GLY A 11 3.08 -17.49 -1.55
CA GLY A 11 1.85 -18.28 -1.61
C GLY A 11 0.61 -17.61 -1.02
N VAL A 12 0.69 -16.35 -0.56
CA VAL A 12 -0.45 -15.60 0.03
C VAL A 12 -1.17 -14.79 -1.03
N SER A 13 -1.89 -15.51 -1.89
CA SER A 13 -2.48 -14.98 -3.12
C SER A 13 -3.65 -14.04 -2.88
N PHE A 14 -4.56 -14.41 -1.97
CA PHE A 14 -5.77 -13.64 -1.69
C PHE A 14 -5.45 -12.25 -1.13
N VAL A 15 -4.56 -12.17 -0.13
CA VAL A 15 -4.16 -10.90 0.49
C VAL A 15 -3.46 -10.00 -0.53
N SER A 16 -2.61 -10.57 -1.38
CA SER A 16 -1.93 -9.81 -2.45
C SER A 16 -2.92 -9.17 -3.42
N LEU A 17 -3.97 -9.90 -3.83
CA LEU A 17 -5.02 -9.38 -4.70
C LEU A 17 -5.89 -8.29 -4.03
N VAL A 18 -6.24 -8.47 -2.76
CA VAL A 18 -6.98 -7.45 -2.00
C VAL A 18 -6.15 -6.17 -1.86
N LEU A 19 -4.85 -6.29 -1.54
CA LEU A 19 -3.95 -5.14 -1.49
C LEU A 19 -3.81 -4.47 -2.85
N PHE A 20 -3.67 -5.23 -3.93
CA PHE A 20 -3.62 -4.69 -5.28
C PHE A 20 -4.88 -3.86 -5.59
N MET A 21 -6.07 -4.39 -5.31
CA MET A 21 -7.33 -3.70 -5.58
C MET A 21 -7.55 -2.48 -4.70
N VAL A 22 -7.40 -2.58 -3.38
CA VAL A 22 -7.69 -1.48 -2.45
C VAL A 22 -6.63 -0.37 -2.54
N TYR A 23 -5.35 -0.75 -2.65
CA TYR A 23 -4.26 0.23 -2.65
C TYR A 23 -4.06 0.85 -4.03
N LEU A 24 -3.83 0.04 -5.07
CA LEU A 24 -3.59 0.57 -6.42
C LEU A 24 -4.88 1.02 -7.10
N GLY A 25 -5.99 0.29 -6.91
CA GLY A 25 -7.29 0.66 -7.50
C GLY A 25 -8.03 1.73 -6.70
N GLY A 26 -7.97 1.68 -5.36
CA GLY A 26 -8.64 2.64 -4.50
C GLY A 26 -7.78 3.88 -4.23
N MET A 27 -6.80 3.74 -3.34
CA MET A 27 -6.07 4.89 -2.80
C MET A 27 -5.24 5.65 -3.83
N LEU A 28 -4.54 4.94 -4.73
CA LEU A 28 -3.69 5.58 -5.73
C LEU A 28 -4.52 6.46 -6.68
N VAL A 29 -5.73 6.05 -7.04
CA VAL A 29 -6.61 6.84 -7.91
C VAL A 29 -7.03 8.14 -7.24
N PHE A 30 -7.44 8.10 -5.97
CA PHE A 30 -7.76 9.31 -5.20
C PHE A 30 -6.53 10.22 -5.03
N PHE A 31 -5.35 9.63 -4.85
CA PHE A 31 -4.11 10.39 -4.77
C PHE A 31 -3.75 11.10 -6.07
N VAL A 32 -3.84 10.43 -7.22
CA VAL A 32 -3.61 11.08 -8.52
C VAL A 32 -4.63 12.20 -8.75
N TYR A 33 -5.88 12.00 -8.34
CA TYR A 33 -6.90 13.04 -8.39
C TYR A 33 -6.54 14.25 -7.53
N SER A 34 -6.14 14.07 -6.27
CA SER A 34 -5.75 15.21 -5.41
C SER A 34 -4.46 15.89 -5.88
N VAL A 35 -3.46 15.12 -6.32
CA VAL A 35 -2.23 15.67 -6.90
C VAL A 35 -2.54 16.49 -8.15
N SER A 36 -3.47 16.04 -9.00
CA SER A 36 -3.87 16.81 -10.19
C SER A 36 -4.59 18.12 -9.83
N LEU A 37 -5.32 18.16 -8.72
CA LEU A 37 -5.99 19.37 -8.22
C LEU A 37 -5.05 20.34 -7.50
N ALA A 38 -3.98 19.83 -6.88
CA ALA A 38 -2.96 20.62 -6.19
C ALA A 38 -1.71 20.83 -7.06
N ALA A 39 -1.77 20.50 -8.35
CA ALA A 39 -0.62 20.60 -9.24
C ALA A 39 -0.26 22.07 -9.47
N ASP A 40 0.86 22.49 -8.88
CA ASP A 40 1.48 23.77 -9.20
C ASP A 40 1.99 23.77 -10.67
N PRO A 41 1.89 24.89 -11.41
CA PRO A 41 2.29 24.98 -12.81
C PRO A 41 3.80 24.79 -13.05
N PHE A 42 4.62 24.72 -12.00
CA PHE A 42 6.06 24.42 -12.06
C PHE A 42 6.43 23.33 -11.05
N PRO A 43 6.21 22.05 -11.37
CA PRO A 43 6.69 20.98 -10.51
C PRO A 43 8.22 21.01 -10.48
N GLU A 44 8.81 20.95 -9.28
CA GLU A 44 10.26 20.73 -9.15
C GLU A 44 10.63 19.45 -9.91
N ALA A 45 11.35 19.61 -11.02
CA ALA A 45 11.72 18.49 -11.86
C ALA A 45 12.77 17.65 -11.15
N TRP A 46 12.73 16.33 -11.39
CA TRP A 46 13.71 15.35 -10.88
C TRP A 46 15.16 15.64 -11.29
N GLY A 47 15.39 16.65 -12.14
CA GLY A 47 16.70 17.10 -12.59
C GLY A 47 17.32 18.24 -11.78
N ASP A 48 16.66 18.75 -10.73
CA ASP A 48 17.32 19.74 -9.87
C ASP A 48 18.48 19.11 -9.10
N TRP A 49 19.62 19.81 -9.07
CA TRP A 49 20.86 19.30 -8.51
C TRP A 49 20.72 18.95 -7.02
N GLN A 50 19.81 19.61 -6.31
CA GLN A 50 19.54 19.34 -4.91
C GLN A 50 18.77 18.01 -4.73
N VAL A 51 17.77 17.76 -5.56
CA VAL A 51 16.98 16.50 -5.56
C VAL A 51 17.85 15.32 -5.97
N VAL A 52 18.73 15.50 -6.95
CA VAL A 52 19.72 14.49 -7.33
C VAL A 52 20.67 14.19 -6.16
N GLY A 53 21.11 15.21 -5.42
CA GLY A 53 21.92 15.03 -4.21
C GLY A 53 21.22 14.18 -3.14
N TYR A 54 19.95 14.45 -2.86
CA TYR A 54 19.15 13.64 -1.93
C TYR A 54 18.94 12.21 -2.45
N GLY A 55 18.68 12.04 -3.74
CA GLY A 55 18.53 10.74 -4.37
C GLY A 55 19.80 9.89 -4.27
N VAL A 56 20.96 10.48 -4.57
CA VAL A 56 22.26 9.81 -4.44
C VAL A 56 22.53 9.47 -2.97
N GLY A 57 22.26 10.38 -2.04
CA GLY A 57 22.41 10.12 -0.61
C GLY A 57 21.57 8.92 -0.14
N LEU A 58 20.31 8.84 -0.58
CA LEU A 58 19.42 7.72 -0.24
C LEU A 58 19.94 6.39 -0.82
N VAL A 59 20.37 6.37 -2.08
CA VAL A 59 20.96 5.18 -2.71
C VAL A 59 22.23 4.74 -1.99
N LEU A 60 23.07 5.69 -1.55
CA LEU A 60 24.31 5.42 -0.84
C LEU A 60 24.02 4.87 0.57
N VAL A 61 23.04 5.41 1.28
CA VAL A 61 22.58 4.88 2.58
C VAL A 61 21.98 3.49 2.43
N LEU A 62 21.16 3.24 1.40
CA LEU A 62 20.63 1.90 1.13
C LEU A 62 21.75 0.91 0.79
N GLY A 63 22.69 1.31 -0.06
CA GLY A 63 23.86 0.49 -0.41
C GLY A 63 24.74 0.19 0.80
N ALA A 64 25.07 1.19 1.60
CA ALA A 64 25.83 1.03 2.83
C ALA A 64 25.07 0.17 3.85
N GLY A 65 23.76 0.36 4.00
CA GLY A 65 22.90 -0.47 4.85
C GLY A 65 22.85 -1.93 4.40
N MET A 66 22.86 -2.20 3.09
CA MET A 66 22.92 -3.56 2.54
C MET A 66 24.28 -4.23 2.76
N VAL A 67 25.36 -3.46 2.64
CA VAL A 67 26.74 -3.92 2.88
C VAL A 67 26.99 -4.17 4.37
N VAL A 68 26.58 -3.24 5.24
CA VAL A 68 26.74 -3.33 6.71
C VAL A 68 25.77 -4.33 7.32
N GLY A 69 24.56 -4.45 6.76
CA GLY A 69 23.54 -5.41 7.17
C GLY A 69 23.85 -6.86 6.78
N GLY A 70 25.01 -7.15 6.18
CA GLY A 70 25.44 -8.52 5.87
C GLY A 70 24.62 -9.22 4.78
N PHE A 71 23.79 -8.50 4.01
CA PHE A 71 22.99 -9.11 2.94
C PHE A 71 23.84 -9.67 1.79
N VAL A 72 25.10 -9.24 1.67
CA VAL A 72 26.06 -9.74 0.69
C VAL A 72 26.53 -11.17 1.03
N GLU A 73 26.58 -11.55 2.30
CA GLU A 73 26.95 -12.92 2.71
C GLU A 73 25.78 -13.91 2.65
N CYS A 74 24.54 -13.41 2.64
CA CYS A 74 23.33 -14.24 2.57
C CYS A 74 22.92 -14.60 1.13
N TRP A 75 23.64 -14.09 0.12
CA TRP A 75 23.45 -14.42 -1.30
C TRP A 75 24.53 -15.37 -1.84
N GLY A 76 25.03 -16.27 -0.99
CA GLY A 76 25.61 -17.53 -1.48
C GLY A 76 24.58 -18.30 -2.33
N PRO A 77 24.99 -19.29 -3.15
CA PRO A 77 24.11 -20.09 -4.01
C PRO A 77 23.28 -21.05 -3.15
N GLY A 78 22.39 -20.45 -2.39
CA GLY A 78 21.46 -21.04 -1.46
C GLY A 78 20.26 -20.11 -1.49
N VAL A 79 19.69 -19.94 -2.69
CA VAL A 79 18.25 -19.70 -2.83
C VAL A 79 17.62 -20.89 -2.15
N ASN A 80 17.55 -20.83 -0.83
CA ASN A 80 16.69 -21.65 -0.03
C ASN A 80 15.32 -21.11 -0.39
N THR A 81 14.80 -21.63 -1.50
CA THR A 81 13.40 -21.71 -1.82
C THR A 81 12.72 -22.34 -0.62
N VAL A 82 12.48 -21.53 0.42
CA VAL A 82 11.52 -21.83 1.46
C VAL A 82 10.15 -21.67 0.82
N ASP A 83 9.84 -22.55 -0.13
CA ASP A 83 8.55 -23.22 -0.22
C ASP A 83 8.55 -24.33 -1.31
N SER A 84 9.44 -25.32 -1.18
CA SER A 84 9.07 -26.69 -1.59
C SER A 84 8.14 -27.26 -0.51
N GLY A 85 6.93 -26.71 -0.45
CA GLY A 85 5.98 -26.88 0.66
C GLY A 85 4.53 -27.10 0.24
N GLY A 86 4.31 -27.67 -0.95
CA GLY A 86 3.06 -28.36 -1.28
C GLY A 86 1.96 -27.51 -1.91
N MET A 87 1.17 -28.19 -2.74
CA MET A 87 -0.04 -27.70 -3.42
C MET A 87 -1.20 -27.30 -2.46
N PHE A 88 -0.87 -26.94 -1.21
CA PHE A 88 -1.81 -26.61 -0.13
C PHE A 88 -1.88 -25.11 0.19
N SER A 89 -0.87 -24.30 -0.16
CA SER A 89 -0.89 -22.84 0.06
C SER A 89 -2.07 -22.18 -0.68
N VAL A 90 -2.30 -22.56 -1.94
CA VAL A 90 -3.43 -22.05 -2.76
C VAL A 90 -4.81 -22.37 -2.14
N ARG A 91 -4.95 -23.40 -1.30
CA ARG A 91 -6.25 -23.76 -0.68
C ARG A 91 -6.46 -23.16 0.71
N LEU A 92 -5.39 -22.89 1.46
CA LEU A 92 -5.54 -22.36 2.82
C LEU A 92 -6.06 -20.91 2.80
N ASP A 93 -5.61 -20.12 1.83
CA ASP A 93 -6.02 -18.72 1.64
C ASP A 93 -7.55 -18.57 1.53
N PHE A 94 -8.21 -19.41 0.73
CA PHE A 94 -9.67 -19.38 0.57
C PHE A 94 -10.43 -19.88 1.81
N SER A 95 -9.85 -20.83 2.55
CA SER A 95 -10.46 -21.33 3.80
C SER A 95 -10.48 -20.26 4.88
N GLY A 96 -9.46 -19.40 4.96
CA GLY A 96 -9.42 -18.29 5.92
C GLY A 96 -10.54 -17.27 5.69
N VAL A 97 -10.83 -16.94 4.43
CA VAL A 97 -11.93 -16.04 4.06
C VAL A 97 -13.29 -16.65 4.43
N ALA A 98 -13.49 -17.93 4.16
CA ALA A 98 -14.72 -18.63 4.53
C ALA A 98 -14.97 -18.62 6.05
N MET A 99 -13.92 -18.75 6.87
CA MET A 99 -14.03 -18.62 8.34
C MET A 99 -14.48 -17.22 8.77
N PHE A 100 -13.96 -16.17 8.14
CA PHE A 100 -14.41 -14.79 8.43
C PHE A 100 -15.89 -14.60 8.14
N TYR A 101 -16.45 -15.20 7.08
CA TYR A 101 -17.88 -15.11 6.82
C TYR A 101 -18.71 -15.91 7.84
N SER A 102 -18.21 -17.06 8.31
CA SER A 102 -18.96 -17.93 9.23
C SER A 102 -19.00 -17.41 10.67
N TRP A 103 -17.89 -16.86 11.19
CA TRP A 103 -17.76 -16.45 12.60
C TRP A 103 -17.51 -14.93 12.74
N GLY A 104 -17.00 -14.28 11.70
CA GLY A 104 -16.56 -12.89 11.73
C GLY A 104 -17.66 -11.85 11.47
N VAL A 105 -18.94 -12.23 11.48
CA VAL A 105 -20.06 -11.30 11.22
C VAL A 105 -20.01 -10.06 12.11
N GLY A 106 -19.63 -10.21 13.38
CA GLY A 106 -19.46 -9.08 14.30
C GLY A 106 -18.37 -8.09 13.86
N MET A 107 -17.22 -8.61 13.39
CA MET A 107 -16.13 -7.78 12.88
C MET A 107 -16.53 -7.06 11.59
N PHE A 108 -17.25 -7.76 10.69
CA PHE A 108 -17.77 -7.15 9.46
C PHE A 108 -18.80 -6.05 9.74
N LEU A 109 -19.68 -6.22 10.72
CA LEU A 109 -20.63 -5.17 11.12
C LEU A 109 -19.91 -3.93 11.66
N VAL A 110 -18.92 -4.10 12.53
CA VAL A 110 -18.13 -2.98 13.06
C VAL A 110 -17.34 -2.28 11.94
N ALA A 111 -16.71 -3.05 11.05
CA ALA A 111 -15.98 -2.49 9.91
C ALA A 111 -16.92 -1.75 8.94
N GLY A 112 -18.08 -2.33 8.61
CA GLY A 112 -19.08 -1.71 7.76
C GLY A 112 -19.66 -0.43 8.38
N TRP A 113 -19.95 -0.45 9.68
CA TRP A 113 -20.37 0.73 10.42
C TRP A 113 -19.29 1.83 10.40
N GLY A 114 -18.03 1.46 10.62
CA GLY A 114 -16.89 2.37 10.51
C GLY A 114 -16.78 3.01 9.12
N LEU A 115 -16.94 2.24 8.05
CA LEU A 115 -16.91 2.76 6.67
C LEU A 115 -18.10 3.67 6.36
N LEU A 116 -19.29 3.41 6.91
CA LEU A 116 -20.44 4.31 6.75
C LEU A 116 -20.22 5.62 7.50
N LEU A 117 -19.64 5.57 8.71
CA LEU A 117 -19.29 6.77 9.46
C LEU A 117 -18.24 7.61 8.72
N THR A 118 -17.20 7.00 8.16
CA THR A 118 -16.19 7.75 7.38
C THR A 118 -16.81 8.36 6.13
N LEU A 119 -17.70 7.64 5.43
CA LEU A 119 -18.45 8.21 4.30
C LEU A 119 -19.28 9.42 4.71
N PHE A 120 -20.01 9.32 5.83
CA PHE A 120 -20.82 10.42 6.34
C PHE A 120 -19.97 11.64 6.69
N VAL A 121 -18.84 11.45 7.39
CA VAL A 121 -17.89 12.51 7.71
C VAL A 121 -17.38 13.19 6.42
N VAL A 122 -16.98 12.42 5.41
CA VAL A 122 -16.51 12.97 4.13
C VAL A 122 -17.63 13.74 3.43
N LEU A 123 -18.87 13.23 3.44
CA LEU A 123 -20.02 13.93 2.86
C LEU A 123 -20.33 15.24 3.58
N GLU A 124 -20.24 15.28 4.91
CA GLU A 124 -20.40 16.52 5.68
C GLU A 124 -19.27 17.52 5.39
N LEU A 125 -18.02 17.06 5.28
CA LEU A 125 -16.88 17.92 4.90
C LEU A 125 -17.10 18.56 3.52
N VAL A 126 -17.50 17.77 2.53
CA VAL A 126 -17.75 18.27 1.16
C VAL A 126 -19.01 19.16 1.11
N ARG A 127 -20.04 18.87 1.91
CA ARG A 127 -21.23 19.73 2.05
C ARG A 127 -20.94 21.03 2.79
N GLY A 128 -20.08 21.01 3.81
CA GLY A 128 -19.60 22.18 4.54
C GLY A 128 -18.78 23.11 3.65
N LEU A 129 -17.99 22.54 2.73
CA LEU A 129 -17.25 23.30 1.73
C LEU A 129 -18.18 24.04 0.74
N SER A 130 -19.31 23.42 0.33
CA SER A 130 -20.27 24.04 -0.59
C SER A 130 -21.20 25.08 0.06
N ARG A 131 -21.35 25.11 1.39
CA ARG A 131 -22.14 26.10 2.14
C ARG A 131 -21.35 27.23 2.81
N GLY A 132 -20.04 27.32 2.56
CA GLY A 132 -19.27 28.55 2.80
C GLY A 132 -18.80 28.76 4.24
N ALA A 133 -17.87 27.93 4.73
CA ALA A 133 -17.25 28.15 6.04
C ALA A 133 -15.74 27.87 6.07
N ILE A 134 -14.96 28.50 5.17
CA ILE A 134 -13.63 29.03 5.53
C ILE A 134 -13.37 30.32 4.72
N ARG A 135 -14.11 31.40 5.04
CA ARG A 135 -13.47 32.72 5.03
C ARG A 135 -12.63 32.76 6.31
N ALA A 136 -11.38 32.34 6.22
CA ALA A 136 -10.36 32.82 7.13
C ALA A 136 -9.75 34.06 6.49
N VAL A 137 -9.88 35.18 7.21
CA VAL A 137 -9.02 36.36 7.10
C VAL A 137 -7.56 35.95 7.17
#